data_AF-A0A255TTP7-F1
#
_entry.id   AF-A0A255TTP7-F1
#
_cell.length_a   1.000
_cell.length_b   1.000
_cell.length_c   1.000
_cell.angle_alpha   90.00
_cell.angle_beta   90.00
_cell.angle_gamma   90.00
#
_symmetry.space_group_name_H-M   'P 1'
#
loop_
_entity.id
_entity.type
_entity.pdbx_description
1 polymer ?
#
loop_
_entity_poly.entity_id
_entity_poly.type
_entity_poly.pdbx_seq_one_letter_code
_entity_poly.pdbx_strand_id
1 'polypeptide(L)'
;MTSKTEPRLLCYDLGEGVTAFSTTRHGGVSEANYASFNINPYCGDSADHVARNRQLLADRLGLPASHIVLPHQVHGIEHRAVAPELLDMSDVVRDKILDGVDMVTTSMTGVCIGVSTADCIPVLLYDPVARATAAIHAGWRGTLQRICQRAVMAMQLHYGTTPDRLLAVVGPGISLANFEVGQEVYDQFLQAGFDLTDTAEWHTKWHLDLPGINIRELIGCGVVPEHIHHAGICTFDHADDYFSARRLGIDSGRIYTGILMQ
;
A
#
# COMPACT_ATOMS: atom_id res chain seq x y z
N MET A 1 7.04 -33.79 5.35
CA MET A 1 7.95 -32.76 4.80
C MET A 1 7.29 -31.42 5.06
N THR A 2 7.69 -30.71 6.11
CA THR A 2 7.16 -29.38 6.43
C THR A 2 7.58 -28.44 5.30
N SER A 3 6.63 -28.10 4.42
CA SER A 3 6.80 -26.99 3.48
C SER A 3 7.22 -25.78 4.31
N LYS A 4 8.42 -25.24 4.06
CA LYS A 4 8.88 -24.05 4.79
C LYS A 4 7.88 -22.94 4.50
N THR A 5 7.23 -22.45 5.55
CA THR A 5 6.44 -21.22 5.53
C THR A 5 7.39 -20.06 5.26
N GLU A 6 7.66 -19.79 3.98
CA GLU A 6 8.51 -18.70 3.53
C GLU A 6 7.65 -17.70 2.73
N PRO A 7 7.50 -16.45 3.22
CA PRO A 7 6.71 -15.45 2.55
C PRO A 7 7.25 -15.18 1.15
N ARG A 8 6.39 -15.25 0.13
CA ARG A 8 6.76 -14.86 -1.24
C ARG A 8 6.47 -13.39 -1.44
N LEU A 9 7.49 -12.65 -1.89
CA LEU A 9 7.44 -11.21 -2.11
C LEU A 9 7.63 -10.91 -3.60
N LEU A 10 6.82 -10.00 -4.12
CA LEU A 10 7.07 -9.30 -5.38
C LEU A 10 7.94 -8.08 -5.05
N CYS A 11 9.22 -8.12 -5.41
CA CYS A 11 10.17 -7.04 -5.13
C CYS A 11 10.25 -6.03 -6.27
N TYR A 12 10.54 -4.78 -5.92
CA TYR A 12 10.76 -3.67 -6.85
C TYR A 12 12.18 -3.12 -6.65
N ASP A 13 12.84 -2.79 -7.76
CA ASP A 13 14.15 -2.13 -7.72
C ASP A 13 13.95 -0.62 -7.65
N LEU A 14 14.27 -0.03 -6.49
CA LEU A 14 14.29 1.42 -6.27
C LEU A 14 15.72 1.92 -5.95
N GLY A 15 16.74 1.13 -6.30
CA GLY A 15 18.14 1.44 -6.05
C GLY A 15 18.74 0.76 -4.82
N GLU A 16 20.06 0.95 -4.66
CA GLU A 16 20.84 0.31 -3.60
C GLU A 16 20.40 0.73 -2.19
N GLY A 17 20.43 -0.23 -1.26
CA GLY A 17 20.09 0.02 0.14
C GLY A 17 18.59 0.20 0.42
N VAL A 18 17.72 -0.07 -0.56
CA VAL A 18 16.26 -0.04 -0.39
C VAL A 18 15.65 -1.39 -0.73
N THR A 19 14.72 -1.84 0.10
CA THR A 19 13.88 -3.00 -0.16
C THR A 19 12.44 -2.54 -0.27
N ALA A 20 11.87 -2.58 -1.48
CA ALA A 20 10.47 -2.31 -1.74
C ALA A 20 9.78 -3.57 -2.26
N PHE A 21 8.58 -3.88 -1.75
CA PHE A 21 7.91 -5.13 -2.10
C PHE A 21 6.40 -5.08 -1.86
N SER A 22 5.69 -6.02 -2.50
CA SER A 22 4.34 -6.44 -2.11
C SER A 22 4.36 -7.91 -1.72
N THR A 23 3.71 -8.28 -0.61
CA THR A 23 3.54 -9.69 -0.26
C THR A 23 2.56 -10.35 -1.23
N THR A 24 2.72 -11.66 -1.44
CA THR A 24 1.62 -12.50 -1.98
C THR A 24 0.81 -13.07 -0.81
N ARG A 25 -0.25 -13.83 -1.11
CA ARG A 25 -0.98 -14.60 -0.09
C ARG A 25 -0.27 -15.89 0.36
N HIS A 26 0.89 -16.20 -0.19
CA HIS A 26 1.60 -17.47 0.04
C HIS A 26 2.66 -17.39 1.14
N GLY A 27 2.88 -18.50 1.82
CA GLY A 27 4.00 -18.66 2.76
C GLY A 27 3.70 -18.32 4.21
N GLY A 28 2.41 -18.27 4.59
CA GLY A 28 1.99 -18.04 5.97
C GLY A 28 1.26 -19.21 6.62
N VAL A 29 0.60 -18.91 7.73
CA VAL A 29 -0.12 -19.89 8.58
C VAL A 29 -1.61 -19.62 8.73
N SER A 30 -2.11 -18.51 8.19
CA SER A 30 -3.55 -18.18 8.25
C SER A 30 -4.39 -19.18 7.46
N GLU A 31 -5.67 -19.27 7.79
CA GLU A 31 -6.61 -20.25 7.25
C GLU A 31 -7.78 -19.59 6.51
N ALA A 32 -8.58 -20.39 5.79
CA ALA A 32 -9.78 -19.95 5.08
C ALA A 32 -9.54 -18.73 4.17
N ASN A 33 -10.37 -17.68 4.27
CA ASN A 33 -10.26 -16.47 3.45
C ASN A 33 -9.00 -15.63 3.75
N TYR A 34 -8.30 -15.93 4.84
CA TYR A 34 -7.03 -15.31 5.22
C TYR A 34 -5.83 -16.12 4.73
N ALA A 35 -6.06 -17.31 4.15
CA ALA A 35 -4.99 -18.23 3.82
C ALA A 35 -4.08 -17.68 2.70
N SER A 36 -2.76 -17.78 2.80
CA SER A 36 -2.00 -18.24 3.98
C SER A 36 -1.30 -17.09 4.72
N PHE A 37 -0.98 -15.99 4.04
CA PHE A 37 -0.06 -14.98 4.54
C PHE A 37 -0.75 -13.62 4.75
N ASN A 38 -1.46 -13.49 5.86
CA ASN A 38 -2.06 -12.23 6.29
C ASN A 38 -1.32 -11.68 7.53
N ILE A 39 -0.83 -10.44 7.43
CA ILE A 39 -0.17 -9.75 8.56
C ILE A 39 -1.02 -8.62 9.16
N ASN A 40 -2.22 -8.41 8.64
CA ASN A 40 -3.11 -7.33 9.04
C ASN A 40 -4.09 -7.82 10.13
N PRO A 41 -4.11 -7.20 11.34
CA PRO A 41 -5.00 -7.59 12.43
C PRO A 41 -6.44 -7.03 12.31
N TYR A 42 -6.68 -6.11 11.39
CA TYR A 42 -7.92 -5.34 11.27
C TYR A 42 -8.94 -5.91 10.27
N CYS A 43 -8.77 -7.18 9.85
CA CYS A 43 -9.68 -7.84 8.91
C CYS A 43 -10.35 -9.11 9.46
N GLY A 44 -10.20 -9.39 10.76
CA GLY A 44 -10.88 -10.50 11.44
C GLY A 44 -10.14 -11.84 11.48
N ASP A 45 -8.86 -11.88 11.06
CA ASP A 45 -8.01 -13.08 11.18
C ASP A 45 -7.62 -13.37 12.65
N SER A 46 -7.15 -14.58 12.91
CA SER A 46 -6.61 -15.00 14.21
C SER A 46 -5.39 -14.15 14.58
N ALA A 47 -5.39 -13.60 15.80
CA ALA A 47 -4.26 -12.83 16.33
C ALA A 47 -2.95 -13.63 16.34
N ASP A 48 -3.02 -14.94 16.62
CA ASP A 48 -1.85 -15.82 16.63
C ASP A 48 -1.29 -16.05 15.22
N HIS A 49 -2.17 -16.21 14.23
CA HIS A 49 -1.76 -16.34 12.83
C HIS A 49 -1.13 -15.04 12.32
N VAL A 50 -1.75 -13.90 12.62
CA VAL A 50 -1.22 -12.58 12.25
C VAL A 50 0.15 -12.34 12.90
N ALA A 51 0.30 -12.61 14.20
CA ALA A 51 1.57 -12.47 14.90
C ALA A 51 2.65 -13.38 14.28
N ARG A 52 2.30 -14.63 13.93
CA ARG A 52 3.22 -15.55 13.29
C ARG A 52 3.64 -15.09 11.89
N ASN A 53 2.69 -14.63 11.07
CA ASN A 53 2.99 -14.12 9.72
C ASN A 53 3.83 -12.83 9.77
N ARG A 54 3.59 -11.95 10.75
CA ARG A 54 4.44 -10.78 11.01
C ARG A 54 5.87 -11.17 11.34
N GLN A 55 6.05 -12.19 12.19
CA GLN A 55 7.39 -12.71 12.50
C GLN A 55 8.07 -13.30 11.27
N LEU A 56 7.35 -14.06 10.44
CA LEU A 56 7.90 -14.60 9.18
C LEU A 56 8.34 -13.48 8.23
N LEU A 57 7.59 -12.38 8.13
CA LEU A 57 8.00 -11.22 7.35
C LEU A 57 9.26 -10.57 7.93
N ALA A 58 9.29 -10.38 9.24
CA ALA A 58 10.41 -9.77 9.96
C ALA A 58 11.70 -10.57 9.75
N ASP A 59 11.63 -11.89 9.89
CA ASP A 59 12.74 -12.81 9.62
C ASP A 59 13.21 -12.69 8.16
N ARG A 60 12.27 -12.61 7.20
CA ARG A 60 12.57 -12.49 5.77
C ARG A 60 13.25 -11.15 5.42
N LEU A 61 12.93 -10.09 6.15
CA LEU A 61 13.48 -8.75 5.97
C LEU A 61 14.73 -8.49 6.84
N GLY A 62 15.07 -9.39 7.76
CA GLY A 62 16.21 -9.24 8.66
C GLY A 62 16.05 -8.15 9.71
N LEU A 63 14.82 -7.92 10.19
CA LEU A 63 14.49 -6.86 11.15
C LEU A 63 13.62 -7.37 12.31
N PRO A 64 13.57 -6.67 13.46
CA PRO A 64 12.62 -6.99 14.52
C PRO A 64 11.18 -6.80 14.06
N ALA A 65 10.25 -7.68 14.45
CA ALA A 65 8.84 -7.55 14.05
C ALA A 65 8.18 -6.23 14.50
N SER A 66 8.70 -5.62 15.57
CA SER A 66 8.30 -4.29 16.06
C SER A 66 8.69 -3.14 15.13
N HIS A 67 9.60 -3.37 14.17
CA HIS A 67 10.02 -2.40 13.16
C HIS A 67 9.19 -2.49 11.86
N ILE A 68 8.19 -3.37 11.80
CA ILE A 68 7.18 -3.40 10.73
C ILE A 68 6.00 -2.52 11.15
N VAL A 69 5.90 -1.35 10.54
CA VAL A 69 4.83 -0.38 10.80
C VAL A 69 3.71 -0.55 9.78
N LEU A 70 2.53 -0.88 10.30
CA LEU A 70 1.30 -1.10 9.54
C LEU A 70 0.18 -0.30 10.21
N PRO A 71 -0.42 0.68 9.51
CA PRO A 71 -1.50 1.48 10.07
C PRO A 71 -2.88 0.81 9.98
N HIS A 72 -3.82 1.23 10.82
CA HIS A 72 -5.23 0.88 10.65
C HIS A 72 -5.89 1.86 9.67
N GLN A 73 -5.99 1.40 8.42
CA GLN A 73 -6.48 2.19 7.29
C GLN A 73 -8.00 2.26 7.26
N VAL A 74 -8.55 3.46 7.05
CA VAL A 74 -10.01 3.70 7.04
C VAL A 74 -10.51 4.27 5.70
N HIS A 75 -9.67 4.21 4.66
CA HIS A 75 -9.92 4.84 3.35
C HIS A 75 -10.02 6.37 3.44
N GLY A 76 -9.34 6.95 4.43
CA GLY A 76 -9.15 8.38 4.60
C GLY A 76 -7.90 8.87 3.88
N ILE A 77 -7.33 9.96 4.41
CA ILE A 77 -6.17 10.67 3.86
C ILE A 77 -5.18 11.09 4.94
N GLU A 78 -5.37 10.57 6.16
CA GLU A 78 -4.56 10.95 7.31
C GLU A 78 -3.14 10.41 7.17
N HIS A 79 -2.19 11.26 7.55
CA HIS A 79 -0.75 11.04 7.46
C HIS A 79 -0.12 10.88 8.83
N ARG A 80 0.87 9.98 8.94
CA ARG A 80 1.82 9.96 10.06
C ARG A 80 3.26 9.80 9.57
N ALA A 81 4.13 10.68 10.06
CA ALA A 81 5.57 10.47 9.98
C ALA A 81 6.00 9.50 11.10
N VAL A 82 6.60 8.38 10.71
CA VAL A 82 7.19 7.40 11.62
C VAL A 82 8.60 7.88 11.99
N ALA A 83 8.79 8.09 13.29
CA ALA A 83 10.01 8.57 13.92
C ALA A 83 10.42 7.63 15.08
N PRO A 84 11.67 7.70 15.60
CA PRO A 84 12.18 6.77 16.60
C PRO A 84 11.27 6.64 17.83
N GLU A 85 10.66 7.73 18.26
CA GLU A 85 9.79 7.78 19.43
C GLU A 85 8.60 6.82 19.30
N LEU A 86 8.09 6.61 18.09
CA LEU A 86 6.98 5.68 17.85
C LEU A 86 7.38 4.22 18.16
N LEU A 87 8.65 3.86 17.92
CA LEU A 87 9.15 2.50 18.15
C LEU A 87 9.40 2.20 19.62
N ASP A 88 9.68 3.23 20.43
CA ASP A 88 9.86 3.13 21.88
C ASP A 88 8.53 3.10 22.65
N MET A 89 7.42 3.46 22.00
CA MET A 89 6.08 3.41 22.59
C MET A 89 5.56 1.98 22.66
N SER A 90 4.77 1.71 23.72
CA SER A 90 3.99 0.47 23.85
C SER A 90 3.04 0.26 22.67
N ASP A 91 2.75 -0.99 22.33
CA ASP A 91 1.85 -1.36 21.24
C ASP A 91 0.50 -0.63 21.30
N VAL A 92 -0.12 -0.54 22.48
CA VAL A 92 -1.41 0.16 22.69
C VAL A 92 -1.38 1.63 22.27
N VAL A 93 -0.26 2.33 22.51
CA VAL A 93 -0.11 3.74 22.15
C VAL A 93 0.16 3.87 20.65
N ARG A 94 1.00 2.97 20.11
CA ARG A 94 1.30 2.91 18.68
C ARG A 94 0.05 2.67 17.85
N ASP A 95 -0.79 1.71 18.26
CA ASP A 95 -2.04 1.38 17.60
C ASP A 95 -2.97 2.60 17.56
N LYS A 96 -3.08 3.36 18.65
CA LYS A 96 -3.87 4.61 18.69
C LYS A 96 -3.33 5.70 17.76
N ILE A 97 -2.02 5.83 17.64
CA ILE A 97 -1.39 6.85 16.77
C ILE A 97 -1.61 6.51 15.29
N LEU A 98 -1.58 5.21 14.98
CA LEU A 98 -1.74 4.65 13.65
C LEU A 98 -3.20 4.32 13.29
N ASP A 99 -4.14 4.61 14.19
CA ASP A 99 -5.58 4.47 13.95
C ASP A 99 -6.10 5.52 12.98
N GLY A 100 -6.83 5.08 11.96
CA GLY A 100 -7.37 5.96 10.93
C GLY A 100 -6.35 6.52 9.94
N VAL A 101 -5.17 5.91 9.84
CA VAL A 101 -4.05 6.40 9.01
C VAL A 101 -3.98 5.61 7.71
N ASP A 102 -3.96 6.33 6.59
CA ASP A 102 -3.91 5.74 5.25
C ASP A 102 -2.57 6.02 4.54
N MET A 103 -1.68 6.77 5.19
CA MET A 103 -0.37 7.10 4.66
C MET A 103 0.67 7.26 5.77
N VAL A 104 1.81 6.60 5.58
CA VAL A 104 2.95 6.68 6.49
C VAL A 104 4.21 7.09 5.75
N THR A 105 5.09 7.85 6.40
CA THR A 105 6.39 8.26 5.85
C THR A 105 7.51 8.07 6.86
N THR A 106 8.75 7.86 6.42
CA THR A 106 9.91 7.84 7.32
C THR A 106 11.21 8.16 6.59
N SER A 107 12.19 8.72 7.33
CA SER A 107 13.59 8.81 6.92
C SER A 107 14.50 7.85 7.70
N MET A 108 13.92 6.99 8.54
CA MET A 108 14.68 6.02 9.35
C MET A 108 15.16 4.84 8.51
N THR A 109 16.39 4.39 8.77
CA THR A 109 16.86 3.08 8.32
C THR A 109 16.43 1.99 9.30
N GLY A 110 16.38 0.74 8.85
CA GLY A 110 16.00 -0.40 9.68
C GLY A 110 14.52 -0.43 10.10
N VAL A 111 13.66 0.37 9.47
CA VAL A 111 12.21 0.41 9.70
C VAL A 111 11.47 0.15 8.40
N CYS A 112 10.58 -0.84 8.40
CA CYS A 112 9.72 -1.13 7.25
C CYS A 112 8.36 -0.48 7.48
N ILE A 113 8.05 0.55 6.69
CA ILE A 113 6.70 1.12 6.63
C ILE A 113 5.92 0.49 5.49
N GLY A 114 4.60 0.39 5.60
CA GLY A 114 3.79 -0.16 4.53
C GLY A 114 2.30 0.01 4.78
N VAL A 115 1.54 -0.36 3.75
CA VAL A 115 0.07 -0.32 3.78
C VAL A 115 -0.48 -1.68 3.37
N SER A 116 -1.69 -1.96 3.83
CA SER A 116 -2.40 -3.21 3.58
C SER A 116 -3.51 -3.03 2.55
N THR A 117 -3.58 -3.89 1.55
CA THR A 117 -4.61 -3.82 0.52
C THR A 117 -5.23 -5.17 0.23
N ALA A 118 -6.44 -5.13 -0.30
CA ALA A 118 -7.06 -6.19 -1.09
C ALA A 118 -7.94 -5.43 -2.07
N ASP A 119 -7.52 -5.34 -3.34
CA ASP A 119 -8.03 -4.46 -4.40
C ASP A 119 -7.61 -2.98 -4.37
N CYS A 120 -7.56 -2.29 -3.22
CA CYS A 120 -7.11 -0.88 -3.21
C CYS A 120 -5.66 -0.74 -3.70
N ILE A 121 -5.27 0.44 -4.20
CA ILE A 121 -3.98 0.65 -4.86
C ILE A 121 -2.91 1.04 -3.83
N PRO A 122 -1.91 0.19 -3.55
CA PRO A 122 -0.79 0.61 -2.72
C PRO A 122 0.22 1.40 -3.57
N VAL A 123 0.68 2.53 -3.05
CA VAL A 123 1.75 3.34 -3.66
C VAL A 123 2.91 3.43 -2.69
N LEU A 124 4.13 3.21 -3.18
CA LEU A 124 5.37 3.46 -2.44
C LEU A 124 6.11 4.62 -3.10
N LEU A 125 6.69 5.51 -2.31
CA LEU A 125 7.56 6.58 -2.78
C LEU A 125 8.91 6.48 -2.10
N TYR A 126 9.97 6.79 -2.84
CA TYR A 126 11.33 6.88 -2.33
C TYR A 126 12.03 8.11 -2.90
N ASP A 127 12.61 8.92 -2.03
CA ASP A 127 13.54 9.98 -2.40
C ASP A 127 14.99 9.52 -2.11
N PRO A 128 15.81 9.26 -3.14
CA PRO A 128 17.18 8.81 -2.97
C PRO A 128 18.12 9.90 -2.43
N VAL A 129 17.76 11.18 -2.55
CA VAL A 129 18.59 12.30 -2.08
C VAL A 129 18.24 12.66 -0.65
N ALA A 130 16.96 12.85 -0.35
CA ALA A 130 16.49 13.14 1.01
C ALA A 130 16.53 11.91 1.92
N ARG A 131 16.69 10.70 1.35
CA ARG A 131 16.60 9.41 2.04
C ARG A 131 15.33 9.32 2.86
N ALA A 132 14.20 9.45 2.17
CA ALA A 132 12.88 9.39 2.76
C ALA A 132 11.96 8.48 1.94
N THR A 133 11.05 7.79 2.62
CA THR A 133 10.12 6.85 2.02
C THR A 133 8.69 7.14 2.45
N ALA A 134 7.73 6.73 1.61
CA ALA A 134 6.32 6.75 1.93
C ALA A 134 5.64 5.45 1.50
N ALA A 135 4.60 5.06 2.22
CA ALA A 135 3.64 4.04 1.81
C ALA A 135 2.22 4.59 1.94
N ILE A 136 1.43 4.46 0.88
CA ILE A 136 0.13 5.12 0.70
C ILE A 136 -0.93 4.12 0.28
N HIS A 137 -2.06 4.14 0.98
CA HIS A 137 -3.25 3.37 0.65
C HIS A 137 -4.22 4.20 -0.19
N ALA A 138 -4.17 4.02 -1.51
CA ALA A 138 -5.02 4.75 -2.45
C ALA A 138 -6.23 3.90 -2.89
N GLY A 139 -7.18 3.69 -1.98
CA GLY A 139 -8.53 3.28 -2.36
C GLY A 139 -9.29 4.42 -3.04
N TRP A 140 -10.43 4.15 -3.67
CA TRP A 140 -11.15 5.17 -4.46
C TRP A 140 -11.48 6.45 -3.69
N ARG A 141 -11.82 6.35 -2.39
CA ARG A 141 -12.08 7.52 -1.53
C ARG A 141 -10.82 8.35 -1.25
N GLY A 142 -9.67 7.69 -1.07
CA GLY A 142 -8.38 8.35 -0.89
C GLY A 142 -7.90 8.98 -2.19
N THR A 143 -8.05 8.28 -3.31
CA THR A 143 -7.74 8.79 -4.66
C THR A 143 -8.61 9.99 -5.02
N LEU A 144 -9.93 9.94 -4.80
CA LEU A 144 -10.84 11.07 -5.01
C LEU A 144 -10.39 12.31 -4.23
N GLN A 145 -9.85 12.10 -3.04
CA GLN A 145 -9.32 13.16 -2.21
C GLN A 145 -7.87 13.55 -2.56
N ARG A 146 -7.21 12.93 -3.53
CA ARG A 146 -5.80 13.20 -3.94
C ARG A 146 -4.75 12.81 -2.89
N ILE A 147 -4.90 11.62 -2.28
CA ILE A 147 -3.97 11.14 -1.25
C ILE A 147 -2.49 11.10 -1.72
N CYS A 148 -2.21 10.71 -2.96
CA CYS A 148 -0.86 10.71 -3.51
C CYS A 148 -0.24 12.12 -3.56
N GLN A 149 -1.02 13.14 -3.91
CA GLN A 149 -0.56 14.53 -3.86
C GLN A 149 -0.23 14.95 -2.42
N ARG A 150 -1.09 14.60 -1.46
CA ARG A 150 -0.80 14.88 -0.04
C ARG A 150 0.45 14.17 0.46
N ALA A 151 0.74 12.96 -0.05
CA ALA A 151 1.97 12.23 0.24
C ALA A 151 3.21 13.00 -0.18
N VAL A 152 3.23 13.44 -1.45
CA VAL A 152 4.35 14.20 -2.00
C VAL A 152 4.53 15.49 -1.20
N MET A 153 3.45 16.21 -0.89
CA MET A 153 3.50 17.42 -0.06
C MET A 153 4.03 17.15 1.35
N ALA A 154 3.62 16.05 1.99
CA ALA A 154 4.12 15.67 3.32
C ALA A 154 5.62 15.35 3.25
N MET A 155 6.08 14.64 2.23
CA MET A 155 7.51 14.37 2.04
C MET A 155 8.32 15.65 1.78
N GLN A 156 7.79 16.58 0.98
CA GLN A 156 8.38 17.90 0.77
C GLN A 156 8.54 18.66 2.09
N LEU A 157 7.48 18.69 2.91
CA LEU A 157 7.46 19.41 4.18
C LEU A 157 8.40 18.79 5.23
N HIS A 158 8.39 17.47 5.37
CA HIS A 158 9.13 16.79 6.43
C HIS A 158 10.59 16.50 6.10
N TYR A 159 10.91 16.27 4.83
CA TYR A 159 12.22 15.78 4.41
C TYR A 159 12.89 16.65 3.35
N GLY A 160 12.22 17.70 2.85
CA GLY A 160 12.75 18.52 1.77
C GLY A 160 12.79 17.79 0.42
N THR A 161 11.94 16.79 0.24
CA THR A 161 11.86 16.00 -0.99
C THR A 161 11.59 16.88 -2.21
N THR A 162 12.16 16.53 -3.36
CA THR A 162 11.82 17.17 -4.64
C THR A 162 11.12 16.14 -5.55
N PRO A 163 9.92 16.43 -6.10
CA PRO A 163 9.13 15.44 -6.84
C PRO A 163 9.84 14.83 -8.06
N ASP A 164 10.66 15.59 -8.76
CA ASP A 164 11.40 15.14 -9.94
C ASP A 164 12.44 14.03 -9.65
N ARG A 165 12.79 13.86 -8.37
CA ARG A 165 13.72 12.83 -7.88
C ARG A 165 13.02 11.62 -7.26
N LEU A 166 11.70 11.69 -7.06
CA LEU A 166 10.96 10.60 -6.48
C LEU A 166 10.96 9.41 -7.42
N LEU A 167 11.30 8.25 -6.88
CA LEU A 167 10.99 6.96 -7.45
C LEU A 167 9.68 6.47 -6.84
N ALA A 168 8.78 5.94 -7.68
CA ALA A 168 7.47 5.51 -7.25
C ALA A 168 7.18 4.08 -7.68
N VAL A 169 6.46 3.35 -6.84
CA VAL A 169 5.83 2.07 -7.20
C VAL A 169 4.34 2.20 -7.05
N VAL A 170 3.59 1.78 -8.06
CA VAL A 170 2.16 1.49 -7.98
C VAL A 170 2.00 -0.03 -7.98
N GLY A 171 1.70 -0.59 -6.81
CA GLY A 171 1.67 -2.04 -6.58
C GLY A 171 0.38 -2.72 -7.07
N PRO A 172 0.21 -4.03 -6.79
CA PRO A 172 -0.96 -4.79 -7.18
C PRO A 172 -2.24 -4.20 -6.59
N GLY A 173 -3.25 -4.04 -7.44
CA GLY A 173 -4.57 -3.52 -7.07
C GLY A 173 -5.63 -4.03 -8.04
N ILE A 174 -6.87 -3.59 -7.91
CA ILE A 174 -7.93 -3.94 -8.86
C ILE A 174 -7.77 -3.11 -10.14
N SER A 175 -7.85 -3.76 -11.30
CA SER A 175 -7.69 -3.11 -12.60
C SER A 175 -8.99 -2.44 -13.08
N LEU A 176 -8.87 -1.57 -14.09
CA LEU A 176 -9.99 -0.99 -14.83
C LEU A 176 -11.02 -2.06 -15.24
N ALA A 177 -10.57 -3.19 -15.78
CA ALA A 177 -11.46 -4.27 -16.23
C ALA A 177 -12.38 -4.83 -15.12
N ASN A 178 -11.97 -4.74 -13.84
CA ASN A 178 -12.69 -5.35 -12.72
C ASN A 178 -13.26 -4.35 -11.70
N PHE A 179 -12.82 -3.09 -11.73
CA PHE A 179 -13.26 -2.09 -10.75
C PHE A 179 -14.56 -1.39 -11.17
N GLU A 180 -15.65 -2.16 -11.15
CA GLU A 180 -17.00 -1.63 -11.34
C GLU A 180 -17.40 -0.70 -10.18
N VAL A 181 -17.99 0.45 -10.51
CA VAL A 181 -18.57 1.46 -9.60
C VAL A 181 -19.92 1.98 -10.12
N GLY A 182 -20.72 2.59 -9.25
CA GLY A 182 -21.97 3.24 -9.65
C GLY A 182 -21.74 4.64 -10.25
N GLN A 183 -22.79 5.19 -10.85
CA GLN A 183 -22.79 6.54 -11.44
C GLN A 183 -22.37 7.61 -10.42
N GLU A 184 -22.79 7.44 -9.17
CA GLU A 184 -22.48 8.34 -8.07
C GLU A 184 -20.98 8.46 -7.77
N VAL A 185 -20.21 7.38 -7.95
CA VAL A 185 -18.75 7.42 -7.75
C VAL A 185 -18.09 8.09 -8.94
N TYR A 186 -18.48 7.74 -10.16
CA TYR A 186 -17.98 8.38 -11.38
C TYR A 186 -18.21 9.91 -11.36
N ASP A 187 -19.43 10.34 -11.01
CA ASP A 187 -19.78 11.77 -10.93
C ASP A 187 -18.95 12.52 -9.88
N GLN A 188 -18.63 11.88 -8.74
CA GLN A 188 -17.76 12.48 -7.72
C GLN A 188 -16.36 12.77 -8.27
N PHE A 189 -15.78 11.85 -9.06
CA PHE A 189 -14.48 12.08 -9.69
C PHE A 189 -14.55 13.22 -10.73
N LEU A 190 -15.59 13.28 -11.56
CA LEU A 190 -15.76 14.39 -12.49
C LEU A 190 -15.90 15.74 -11.76
N GLN A 191 -16.71 15.79 -10.70
CA GLN A 191 -16.91 17.00 -9.89
C GLN A 191 -15.63 17.44 -9.16
N ALA A 192 -14.78 16.49 -8.76
CA ALA A 192 -13.47 16.77 -8.17
C ALA A 192 -12.39 17.16 -9.21
N GLY A 193 -12.77 17.27 -10.48
CA GLY A 193 -11.92 17.77 -11.56
C GLY A 193 -10.91 16.73 -12.08
N PHE A 194 -11.20 15.45 -11.96
CA PHE A 194 -10.40 14.41 -12.59
C PHE A 194 -10.70 14.32 -14.09
N ASP A 195 -9.65 14.21 -14.91
CA ASP A 195 -9.79 13.81 -16.31
C ASP A 195 -9.89 12.28 -16.40
N LEU A 196 -11.10 11.82 -16.73
CA LEU A 196 -11.44 10.40 -16.81
C LEU A 196 -11.40 9.84 -18.23
N THR A 197 -10.95 10.61 -19.23
CA THR A 197 -11.03 10.26 -20.66
C THR A 197 -10.43 8.89 -20.99
N ASP A 198 -9.29 8.53 -20.39
CA ASP A 198 -8.65 7.21 -20.56
C ASP A 198 -8.49 6.45 -19.24
N THR A 199 -9.23 6.85 -18.20
CA THR A 199 -9.21 6.18 -16.89
C THR A 199 -10.61 5.80 -16.43
N ALA A 200 -11.59 5.86 -17.32
CA ALA A 200 -12.93 5.34 -17.09
C ALA A 200 -13.51 4.74 -18.35
N GLU A 201 -14.23 3.62 -18.20
CA GLU A 201 -14.93 2.96 -19.28
C GLU A 201 -16.37 2.65 -18.86
N TRP A 202 -17.32 2.84 -19.79
CA TRP A 202 -18.71 2.45 -19.58
C TRP A 202 -18.96 1.06 -20.17
N HIS A 203 -19.43 0.14 -19.33
CA HIS A 203 -19.97 -1.15 -19.73
C HIS A 203 -21.47 -1.22 -19.41
N THR A 204 -21.87 -2.07 -18.46
CA THR A 204 -23.20 -2.02 -17.82
C THR A 204 -23.22 -1.04 -16.65
N LYS A 205 -22.05 -0.72 -16.11
CA LYS A 205 -21.77 0.36 -15.16
C LYS A 205 -20.42 0.99 -15.49
N TRP A 206 -20.04 2.04 -14.78
CA TRP A 206 -18.71 2.63 -14.89
C TRP A 206 -17.66 1.72 -14.30
N HIS A 207 -16.52 1.69 -14.96
CA HIS A 207 -15.29 1.10 -14.47
C HIS A 207 -14.24 2.21 -14.36
N LEU A 208 -13.46 2.23 -13.28
CA LEU A 208 -12.43 3.24 -13.06
C LEU A 208 -11.03 2.61 -12.98
N ASP A 209 -10.06 3.23 -13.64
CA ASP A 209 -8.64 2.89 -13.57
C ASP A 209 -7.99 3.62 -12.39
N LEU A 210 -8.19 3.11 -11.17
CA LEU A 210 -7.54 3.69 -9.98
C LEU A 210 -6.00 3.73 -10.10
N PRO A 211 -5.30 2.70 -10.61
CA PRO A 211 -3.85 2.79 -10.87
C PRO A 211 -3.51 3.97 -11.79
N GLY A 212 -4.16 4.07 -12.95
CA GLY A 212 -3.92 5.14 -13.92
C GLY A 212 -4.19 6.53 -13.36
N ILE A 213 -5.27 6.69 -12.57
CA ILE A 213 -5.57 7.97 -11.89
C ILE A 213 -4.45 8.34 -10.91
N ASN A 214 -4.00 7.43 -10.06
CA ASN A 214 -2.93 7.74 -9.11
C ASN A 214 -1.58 8.02 -9.81
N ILE A 215 -1.28 7.34 -10.93
CA ILE A 215 -0.10 7.65 -11.76
C ILE A 215 -0.18 9.07 -12.32
N ARG A 216 -1.33 9.47 -12.88
CA ARG A 216 -1.55 10.85 -13.37
C ARG A 216 -1.40 11.88 -12.27
N GLU A 217 -1.91 11.61 -11.07
CA GLU A 217 -1.74 12.50 -9.92
C GLU A 217 -0.27 12.65 -9.51
N LEU A 218 0.51 11.56 -9.48
CA LEU A 218 1.95 11.63 -9.19
C LEU A 218 2.69 12.46 -10.25
N ILE A 219 2.40 12.25 -11.53
CA ILE A 219 2.97 13.06 -12.64
C ILE A 219 2.57 14.53 -12.48
N GLY A 220 1.32 14.81 -12.14
CA GLY A 220 0.82 16.17 -11.86
C GLY A 220 1.52 16.84 -10.68
N CYS A 221 2.07 16.07 -9.74
CA CYS A 221 2.92 16.58 -8.65
C CYS A 221 4.37 16.86 -9.08
N GLY A 222 4.76 16.47 -10.29
CA GLY A 222 6.12 16.60 -10.82
C GLY A 222 6.98 15.34 -10.72
N VAL A 223 6.41 14.19 -10.37
CA VAL A 223 7.13 12.91 -10.44
C VAL A 223 7.37 12.57 -11.91
N VAL A 224 8.61 12.26 -12.26
CA VAL A 224 9.02 11.92 -13.62
C VAL A 224 8.35 10.60 -14.03
N PRO A 225 7.63 10.51 -15.18
CA PRO A 225 6.94 9.29 -15.58
C PRO A 225 7.83 8.05 -15.62
N GLU A 226 9.07 8.20 -16.07
CA GLU A 226 10.07 7.12 -16.15
C GLU A 226 10.51 6.60 -14.77
N HIS A 227 10.26 7.35 -13.70
CA HIS A 227 10.53 6.94 -12.32
C HIS A 227 9.35 6.20 -11.67
N ILE A 228 8.23 6.03 -12.38
CA ILE A 228 7.04 5.36 -11.86
C ILE A 228 7.00 3.91 -12.38
N HIS A 229 7.24 2.96 -11.50
CA HIS A 229 7.07 1.55 -11.77
C HIS A 229 5.63 1.12 -11.47
N HIS A 230 4.87 0.71 -12.48
CA HIS A 230 3.55 0.11 -12.30
C HIS A 230 3.65 -1.42 -12.36
N ALA A 231 3.18 -2.11 -11.32
CA ALA A 231 3.25 -3.56 -11.23
C ALA A 231 2.40 -4.27 -12.31
N GLY A 232 1.31 -3.64 -12.79
CA GLY A 232 0.45 -4.20 -13.84
C GLY A 232 -0.31 -5.47 -13.42
N ILE A 233 -0.49 -5.70 -12.12
CA ILE A 233 -1.13 -6.91 -11.57
C ILE A 233 -2.51 -6.57 -11.05
N CYS A 234 -3.52 -7.24 -11.62
CA CYS A 234 -4.89 -7.20 -11.12
C CYS A 234 -5.09 -8.22 -9.99
N THR A 235 -5.31 -7.76 -8.76
CA THR A 235 -5.54 -8.63 -7.59
C THR A 235 -6.83 -9.45 -7.70
N PHE A 236 -7.85 -8.93 -8.40
CA PHE A 236 -9.06 -9.68 -8.71
C PHE A 236 -8.76 -10.85 -9.64
N ASP A 237 -8.06 -10.63 -10.76
CA ASP A 237 -7.75 -11.69 -11.72
C ASP A 237 -6.78 -12.73 -11.16
N HIS A 238 -5.78 -12.27 -10.40
CA HIS A 238 -4.74 -13.11 -9.79
C HIS A 238 -5.03 -13.44 -8.32
N ALA A 239 -6.30 -13.73 -7.98
CA ALA A 239 -6.70 -14.02 -6.60
C ALA A 239 -6.09 -15.31 -6.00
N ASP A 240 -5.48 -16.16 -6.82
CA ASP A 240 -4.69 -17.30 -6.38
C ASP A 240 -3.35 -16.88 -5.77
N ASP A 241 -2.81 -15.73 -6.17
CA ASP A 241 -1.54 -15.17 -5.68
C ASP A 241 -1.72 -13.97 -4.76
N TYR A 242 -2.84 -13.26 -4.85
CA TYR A 242 -3.11 -12.04 -4.12
C TYR A 242 -4.49 -12.06 -3.47
N PHE A 243 -4.69 -11.30 -2.40
CA PHE A 243 -6.02 -11.15 -1.80
C PHE A 243 -6.85 -10.13 -2.58
N SER A 244 -8.12 -10.43 -2.81
CA SER A 244 -9.12 -9.53 -3.41
C SER A 244 -10.38 -9.53 -2.56
N ALA A 245 -10.72 -8.38 -1.99
CA ALA A 245 -11.92 -8.20 -1.17
C ALA A 245 -13.19 -8.27 -2.03
N ARG A 246 -13.11 -7.89 -3.31
CA ARG A 246 -14.17 -8.00 -4.30
C ARG A 246 -14.53 -9.46 -4.59
N ARG A 247 -13.57 -10.39 -4.50
CA ARG A 247 -13.82 -11.83 -4.63
C ARG A 247 -14.19 -12.51 -3.31
N LEU A 248 -13.46 -12.20 -2.25
CA LEU A 248 -13.51 -12.95 -0.98
C LEU A 248 -14.37 -12.29 0.10
N GLY A 249 -14.84 -11.07 -0.12
CA GLY A 249 -15.45 -10.22 0.90
C GLY A 249 -14.42 -9.48 1.74
N ILE A 250 -14.89 -8.57 2.59
CA ILE A 250 -14.03 -7.78 3.48
C ILE A 250 -13.36 -8.63 4.56
N ASP A 251 -13.97 -9.76 4.94
CA ASP A 251 -13.46 -10.74 5.89
C ASP A 251 -12.50 -11.72 5.19
N SER A 252 -11.37 -11.18 4.76
CA SER A 252 -10.32 -11.88 4.01
C SER A 252 -8.93 -11.32 4.35
N GLY A 253 -7.87 -11.99 3.89
CA GLY A 253 -6.50 -11.51 4.11
C GLY A 253 -6.19 -10.18 3.42
N ARG A 254 -5.03 -9.61 3.74
CA ARG A 254 -4.49 -8.41 3.09
C ARG A 254 -3.08 -8.64 2.57
N ILE A 255 -2.81 -8.06 1.41
CA ILE A 255 -1.47 -7.85 0.87
C ILE A 255 -0.83 -6.74 1.68
N TYR A 256 0.43 -6.89 2.08
CA TYR A 256 1.21 -5.79 2.63
C TYR A 256 2.22 -5.32 1.58
N THR A 257 2.13 -4.04 1.21
CA THR A 257 3.07 -3.39 0.33
C THR A 257 3.92 -2.45 1.15
N GLY A 258 5.22 -2.74 1.25
CA GLY A 258 6.13 -2.10 2.18
C GLY A 258 7.45 -1.67 1.55
N ILE A 259 8.09 -0.71 2.21
CA ILE A 259 9.39 -0.17 1.85
C ILE A 259 10.26 -0.03 3.10
N LEU A 260 11.54 -0.34 2.95
CA LEU A 260 12.55 -0.35 4.01
C LEU A 260 13.85 0.22 3.44
N MET A 261 14.44 1.18 4.14
CA MET A 261 15.83 1.59 3.90
C MET A 261 16.76 0.82 4.85
N GLN A 262 17.86 0.32 4.32
CA GLN A 262 18.91 -0.38 5.07
C GLN A 262 19.92 0.59 5.68
#